data_AF-A0A498FHL1-F1
#
_entry.id   AF-A0A498FHL1-F1
#
_cell.length_a   1.000
_cell.length_b   1.000
_cell.length_c   1.000
_cell.angle_alpha   90.00
_cell.angle_beta   90.00
_cell.angle_gamma   90.00
#
_symmetry.space_group_name_H-M   'P 1'
#
loop_
_entity.id
_entity.type
_entity.pdbx_description
1 polymer ?
#
loop_
_entity_poly.entity_id
_entity_poly.type
_entity_poly.pdbx_seq_one_letter_code
_entity_poly.pdbx_strand_id
1 'polypeptide(L)'
;MRHLQQRELTVLIAALCVTSLVTGIVSATPPRPGTEDNGLTENESATLWSHDADNYISQEEYRQRYGDERTSIHQLANGTDITFKRPPETAATWTRNDFTDLEAGGSDTSVHPPHASLEDGVFIEDAHATVFAVQPSTRGHLESGEKPLYIAPNGTMRGFVDYRVRIPNGSSSGNSTIQWSLTDHEIEEVRLQKDGETIARSDGSHTPAIDYQIDDDWSTTLTLEAEIHVRLKKTIRTDAVNGTTVDVVYREETRNVSDSIDVEIYDLSASSYYAEYPNGDSGVSIFQSRPWQGYTLTEEGDTRVRGVWRFYTARNTSWDTLVRSGR
;
A
#
# COMPACT_ATOMS: atom_id res chain seq x y z
N MET A 1 52.17 57.19 -18.35
CA MET A 1 52.87 55.89 -18.57
C MET A 1 51.86 54.77 -18.45
N ARG A 2 51.75 53.97 -19.53
CA ARG A 2 51.25 52.58 -19.65
C ARG A 2 49.83 52.20 -19.17
N HIS A 3 49.01 51.97 -20.20
CA HIS A 3 48.02 50.89 -20.41
C HIS A 3 47.89 49.76 -19.38
N LEU A 4 46.63 49.34 -19.16
CA LEU A 4 46.09 47.97 -19.30
C LEU A 4 44.56 48.03 -19.04
N GLN A 5 43.72 48.20 -20.07
CA GLN A 5 42.91 47.14 -20.69
C GLN A 5 42.61 45.93 -19.79
N GLN A 6 41.37 45.81 -19.34
CA GLN A 6 40.80 44.57 -18.83
C GLN A 6 39.53 44.26 -19.63
N ARG A 7 39.55 43.11 -20.31
CA ARG A 7 38.53 42.61 -21.23
C ARG A 7 37.30 42.21 -20.43
N GLU A 8 36.12 42.59 -20.93
CA GLU A 8 34.85 42.01 -20.52
C GLU A 8 34.81 40.53 -20.95
N LEU A 9 34.52 39.65 -19.99
CA LEU A 9 34.22 38.24 -20.23
C LEU A 9 32.74 38.03 -19.89
N THR A 10 31.89 38.10 -20.92
CA THR A 10 30.46 37.82 -20.80
C THR A 10 30.28 36.31 -20.64
N VAL A 11 29.98 35.85 -19.42
CA VAL A 11 29.58 34.46 -19.14
C VAL A 11 28.07 34.38 -19.24
N LEU A 12 27.58 33.70 -20.28
CA LEU A 12 26.19 33.31 -20.48
C LEU A 12 25.86 32.19 -19.47
N ILE A 13 25.15 32.52 -18.40
CA ILE A 13 24.59 31.52 -17.47
C ILE A 13 23.25 31.07 -18.05
N ALA A 14 23.23 29.87 -18.63
CA ALA A 14 22.00 29.16 -18.95
C ALA A 14 21.37 28.69 -17.63
N ALA A 15 20.26 29.30 -17.25
CA ALA A 15 19.46 28.86 -16.11
C ALA A 15 18.74 27.56 -16.47
N LEU A 16 19.29 26.43 -16.01
CA LEU A 16 18.61 25.14 -15.99
C LEU A 16 17.60 25.18 -14.83
N CYS A 17 16.31 25.31 -15.12
CA CYS A 17 15.25 25.14 -14.12
C CYS A 17 15.15 23.64 -13.77
N VAL A 18 15.92 23.22 -12.77
CA VAL A 18 15.69 21.95 -12.08
C VAL A 18 14.48 22.17 -11.18
N THR A 19 13.35 21.58 -11.54
CA THR A 19 12.18 21.49 -10.65
C THR A 19 12.58 20.65 -9.44
N SER A 20 12.73 21.32 -8.31
CA SER A 20 13.05 20.69 -7.03
C SER A 20 11.82 19.92 -6.53
N LEU A 21 11.82 18.59 -6.67
CA LEU A 21 11.01 17.69 -5.86
C LEU A 21 11.45 17.88 -4.41
N VAL A 22 10.65 18.58 -3.60
CA VAL A 22 10.84 18.61 -2.15
C VAL A 22 10.30 17.30 -1.59
N THR A 23 11.14 16.27 -1.57
CA THR A 23 10.88 15.05 -0.79
C THR A 23 11.29 15.32 0.66
N GLY A 24 10.36 15.89 1.43
CA GLY A 24 10.50 15.93 2.88
C GLY A 24 10.26 14.53 3.44
N ILE A 25 11.33 13.79 3.79
CA ILE A 25 11.20 12.57 4.60
C ILE A 25 10.87 13.02 6.03
N VAL A 26 9.59 13.22 6.32
CA VAL A 26 9.13 13.27 7.71
C VAL A 26 8.96 11.82 8.13
N SER A 27 9.83 11.34 9.02
CA SER A 27 9.50 10.14 9.80
C SER A 27 8.26 10.49 10.61
N ALA A 28 7.09 10.04 10.18
CA ALA A 28 5.85 10.30 10.89
C ALA A 28 5.91 9.54 12.22
N THR A 29 6.15 10.26 13.32
CA THR A 29 6.00 9.71 14.68
C THR A 29 4.62 9.08 14.80
N PRO A 30 4.47 7.89 15.42
CA PRO A 30 3.17 7.32 15.65
C PRO A 30 2.21 8.31 16.29
N PRO A 31 0.96 8.38 15.81
CA PRO A 31 -0.02 9.26 16.40
C PRO A 31 -0.30 8.86 17.86
N ARG A 32 -0.80 9.84 18.64
CA ARG A 32 -1.08 9.62 20.05
C ARG A 32 -2.25 8.63 20.16
N PRO A 33 -2.12 7.53 20.92
CA PRO A 33 -3.21 6.58 21.08
C PRO A 33 -4.53 7.25 21.49
N GLY A 34 -5.60 6.89 20.77
CA GLY A 34 -6.96 7.39 21.03
C GLY A 34 -7.22 8.80 20.51
N THR A 35 -6.34 9.33 19.63
CA THR A 35 -6.58 10.60 18.93
C THR A 35 -6.92 10.44 17.47
N GLU A 36 -6.71 9.24 16.94
CA GLU A 36 -7.01 8.88 15.56
C GLU A 36 -8.45 8.40 15.42
N ASP A 37 -9.09 8.74 14.30
CA ASP A 37 -10.39 8.18 13.93
C ASP A 37 -10.21 6.87 13.14
N ASN A 38 -9.50 5.93 13.75
CA ASN A 38 -9.08 4.67 13.14
C ASN A 38 -9.96 3.49 13.56
N GLY A 39 -11.07 3.75 14.27
CA GLY A 39 -11.99 2.74 14.80
C GLY A 39 -11.44 1.87 15.95
N LEU A 40 -10.31 2.24 16.57
CA LEU A 40 -9.69 1.54 17.70
C LEU A 40 -9.86 2.32 19.00
N THR A 41 -9.89 1.59 20.12
CA THR A 41 -9.79 2.19 21.44
C THR A 41 -8.38 2.70 21.73
N GLU A 42 -8.21 3.60 22.71
CA GLU A 42 -6.89 4.07 23.16
C GLU A 42 -5.92 2.90 23.45
N ASN A 43 -6.42 1.87 24.13
CA ASN A 43 -5.61 0.70 24.48
C ASN A 43 -5.17 -0.12 23.27
N GLU A 44 -6.04 -0.23 22.26
CA GLU A 44 -5.71 -0.96 21.04
C GLU A 44 -4.69 -0.18 20.21
N SER A 45 -4.92 1.13 20.00
CA SER A 45 -3.98 2.03 19.30
C SER A 45 -2.61 2.05 19.95
N ALA A 46 -2.55 2.02 21.29
CA ALA A 46 -1.28 2.00 22.02
C ALA A 46 -0.42 0.77 21.72
N THR A 47 -1.01 -0.33 21.26
CA THR A 47 -0.28 -1.59 21.04
C THR A 47 0.18 -1.80 19.60
N LEU A 48 -0.09 -0.84 18.68
CA LEU A 48 0.13 -1.01 17.25
C LEU A 48 1.59 -0.85 16.80
N TRP A 49 2.36 -0.06 17.52
CA TRP A 49 3.59 0.56 17.01
C TRP A 49 4.84 -0.17 17.47
N SER A 50 4.90 -1.50 17.34
CA SER A 50 6.16 -2.17 17.67
C SER A 50 7.21 -1.88 16.59
N HIS A 51 8.49 -1.85 17.00
CA HIS A 51 9.64 -1.52 16.13
C HIS A 51 9.78 -0.02 15.79
N ASP A 52 9.05 0.86 16.47
CA ASP A 52 9.34 2.29 16.48
C ASP A 52 10.45 2.64 17.50
N ALA A 53 10.78 3.92 17.61
CA ALA A 53 11.75 4.37 18.61
C ALA A 53 11.03 4.68 19.93
N ASP A 54 11.20 3.79 20.92
CA ASP A 54 10.68 3.97 22.27
C ASP A 54 11.31 5.19 22.96
N ASN A 55 10.54 6.28 23.06
CA ASN A 55 10.88 7.45 23.87
C ASN A 55 10.00 7.46 25.13
N TYR A 56 10.41 6.69 26.13
CA TYR A 56 9.68 6.59 27.39
C TYR A 56 9.63 7.95 28.09
N ILE A 57 8.42 8.40 28.39
CA ILE A 57 8.16 9.56 29.26
C ILE A 57 7.43 9.12 30.52
N SER A 58 7.65 9.82 31.63
CA SER A 58 6.95 9.54 32.89
C SER A 58 5.47 9.93 32.80
N GLN A 59 4.63 9.40 33.71
CA GLN A 59 3.22 9.81 33.78
C GLN A 59 3.06 11.31 34.10
N GLU A 60 3.96 11.86 34.91
CA GLU A 60 3.95 13.28 35.23
C GLU A 60 4.26 14.14 34.00
N GLU A 61 5.28 13.76 33.23
CA GLU A 61 5.64 14.43 31.98
C GLU A 61 4.54 14.29 30.91
N TYR A 62 3.92 13.10 30.79
CA TYR A 62 2.79 12.89 29.90
C TYR A 62 1.65 13.86 30.22
N ARG A 63 1.26 13.97 31.50
CA ARG A 63 0.21 14.90 31.94
C ARG A 63 0.59 16.36 31.71
N GLN A 64 1.85 16.74 31.91
CA GLN A 64 2.34 18.09 31.61
C GLN A 64 2.25 18.42 30.11
N ARG A 65 2.53 17.43 29.24
CA ARG A 65 2.53 17.60 27.80
C ARG A 65 1.13 17.58 27.19
N TYR A 66 0.26 16.69 27.66
CA TYR A 66 -1.01 16.38 27.00
C TYR A 66 -2.24 16.76 27.80
N GLY A 67 -2.10 17.13 29.08
CA GLY A 67 -3.22 17.54 29.95
C GLY A 67 -4.04 16.40 30.53
N ASP A 68 -3.77 15.15 30.14
CA ASP A 68 -4.55 13.96 30.52
C ASP A 68 -3.70 12.87 31.17
N GLU A 69 -4.36 11.88 31.78
CA GLU A 69 -3.72 10.64 32.21
C GLU A 69 -3.86 9.55 31.13
N ARG A 70 -2.84 8.70 30.99
CA ARG A 70 -2.86 7.56 30.04
C ARG A 70 -3.16 6.27 30.78
N THR A 71 -3.65 5.29 30.06
CA THR A 71 -3.90 3.95 30.61
C THR A 71 -2.59 3.22 30.94
N SER A 72 -2.66 2.20 31.79
CA SER A 72 -1.46 1.41 32.16
C SER A 72 -0.85 0.67 30.97
N ILE A 73 -1.67 0.24 30.00
CA ILE A 73 -1.15 -0.43 28.79
C ILE A 73 -0.46 0.58 27.87
N HIS A 74 -0.99 1.80 27.75
CA HIS A 74 -0.34 2.88 27.02
C HIS A 74 0.99 3.27 27.68
N GLN A 75 1.06 3.31 29.02
CA GLN A 75 2.33 3.52 29.71
C GLN A 75 3.36 2.42 29.42
N LEU A 76 2.93 1.16 29.38
CA LEU A 76 3.82 0.04 29.06
C LEU A 76 4.31 0.13 27.62
N ALA A 77 3.39 0.33 26.66
CA ALA A 77 3.70 0.38 25.25
C ALA A 77 4.56 1.59 24.84
N ASN A 78 4.61 2.66 25.65
CA ASN A 78 5.52 3.79 25.43
C ASN A 78 6.98 3.50 25.80
N GLY A 79 7.25 2.42 26.54
CA GLY A 79 8.60 2.06 26.95
C GLY A 79 9.09 0.72 26.42
N THR A 80 8.24 -0.04 25.72
CA THR A 80 8.59 -1.34 25.16
C THR A 80 7.52 -1.81 24.17
N ASP A 81 7.98 -2.50 23.13
CA ASP A 81 7.14 -3.29 22.23
C ASP A 81 6.25 -4.30 22.99
N ILE A 82 4.99 -4.42 22.56
CA ILE A 82 4.02 -5.37 23.10
C ILE A 82 3.97 -6.62 22.23
N THR A 83 4.12 -7.78 22.87
CA THR A 83 4.00 -9.07 22.17
C THR A 83 2.66 -9.75 22.43
N PHE A 84 2.13 -10.38 21.38
CA PHE A 84 0.88 -11.12 21.38
C PHE A 84 1.09 -12.62 21.22
N LYS A 85 0.10 -13.40 21.65
CA LYS A 85 0.06 -14.86 21.49
C LYS A 85 -0.59 -15.31 20.18
N ARG A 86 -1.21 -14.39 19.45
CA ARG A 86 -1.78 -14.58 18.12
C ARG A 86 -1.69 -13.24 17.40
N PRO A 87 -1.68 -13.19 16.05
CA PRO A 87 -1.83 -11.95 15.33
C PRO A 87 -3.05 -11.19 15.87
N PRO A 88 -2.89 -9.96 16.40
CA PRO A 88 -4.01 -9.22 16.96
C PRO A 88 -4.89 -8.64 15.85
N GLU A 89 -6.19 -8.59 16.09
CA GLU A 89 -7.16 -7.99 15.13
C GLU A 89 -6.96 -6.48 14.96
N THR A 90 -6.31 -5.82 15.93
CA THR A 90 -6.07 -4.37 15.92
C THR A 90 -5.32 -3.91 14.68
N ALA A 91 -4.31 -4.66 14.23
CA ALA A 91 -3.60 -4.36 12.99
C ALA A 91 -4.52 -4.46 11.77
N ALA A 92 -5.40 -5.47 11.72
CA ALA A 92 -6.33 -5.63 10.62
C ALA A 92 -7.36 -4.49 10.56
N THR A 93 -7.88 -4.09 11.73
CA THR A 93 -8.81 -2.96 11.85
C THR A 93 -8.16 -1.64 11.44
N TRP A 94 -6.94 -1.35 11.91
CA TRP A 94 -6.21 -0.14 11.49
C TRP A 94 -6.05 -0.12 9.97
N THR A 95 -5.44 -1.16 9.37
CA THR A 95 -5.18 -1.20 7.93
C THR A 95 -6.47 -1.08 7.11
N ARG A 96 -7.57 -1.68 7.55
CA ARG A 96 -8.86 -1.57 6.84
C ARG A 96 -9.39 -0.13 6.85
N ASN A 97 -9.26 0.57 7.96
CA ASN A 97 -9.80 1.93 8.11
C ASN A 97 -8.86 2.98 7.49
N ASP A 98 -7.54 2.79 7.62
CA ASP A 98 -6.52 3.61 6.95
C ASP A 98 -6.65 3.50 5.42
N PHE A 99 -7.02 2.32 4.91
CA PHE A 99 -7.34 2.13 3.49
C PHE A 99 -8.53 2.96 3.02
N THR A 100 -9.54 3.19 3.88
CA THR A 100 -10.72 4.00 3.51
C THR A 100 -10.42 5.49 3.44
N ASP A 101 -9.30 5.93 4.02
CA ASP A 101 -8.84 7.32 3.99
C ASP A 101 -8.06 7.67 2.71
N LEU A 102 -7.78 6.68 1.85
CA LEU A 102 -7.11 6.90 0.57
C LEU A 102 -8.05 7.62 -0.42
N GLU A 103 -7.61 8.79 -0.87
CA GLU A 103 -8.30 9.61 -1.87
C GLU A 103 -7.48 9.69 -3.17
N ALA A 104 -8.08 9.24 -4.28
CA ALA A 104 -7.51 9.39 -5.62
C ALA A 104 -7.61 10.85 -6.13
N GLY A 105 -6.73 11.23 -7.05
CA GLY A 105 -6.64 12.60 -7.56
C GLY A 105 -7.58 12.94 -8.73
N GLY A 106 -8.10 11.94 -9.45
CA GLY A 106 -9.02 12.10 -10.58
C GLY A 106 -8.31 12.42 -11.90
N SER A 107 -9.00 13.03 -12.87
CA SER A 107 -8.46 13.16 -14.25
C SER A 107 -7.22 14.06 -14.39
N ASP A 108 -7.01 15.01 -13.48
CA ASP A 108 -5.92 16.00 -13.59
C ASP A 108 -4.76 15.75 -12.61
N THR A 109 -4.91 14.79 -11.69
CA THR A 109 -3.94 14.53 -10.62
C THR A 109 -3.83 13.04 -10.37
N SER A 110 -2.61 12.50 -10.38
CA SER A 110 -2.32 11.15 -9.89
C SER A 110 -1.79 11.25 -8.46
N VAL A 111 -2.32 10.43 -7.56
CA VAL A 111 -1.89 10.26 -6.18
C VAL A 111 -1.31 8.86 -6.03
N HIS A 112 -0.07 8.76 -5.58
CA HIS A 112 0.60 7.46 -5.46
C HIS A 112 1.60 7.43 -4.30
N PRO A 113 1.87 6.26 -3.69
CA PRO A 113 2.96 6.17 -2.73
C PRO A 113 4.33 6.32 -3.43
N PRO A 114 5.40 6.74 -2.73
CA PRO A 114 6.72 6.95 -3.33
C PRO A 114 7.35 5.72 -3.99
N HIS A 115 6.90 4.52 -3.64
CA HIS A 115 7.40 3.25 -4.15
C HIS A 115 6.57 2.68 -5.30
N ALA A 116 5.50 3.37 -5.72
CA ALA A 116 4.67 2.92 -6.83
C ALA A 116 5.48 2.84 -8.14
N SER A 117 5.25 1.79 -8.91
CA SER A 117 5.75 1.68 -10.28
C SER A 117 4.80 2.41 -11.21
N LEU A 118 5.23 3.57 -11.72
CA LEU A 118 4.42 4.42 -12.59
C LEU A 118 4.64 4.07 -14.06
N GLU A 119 3.56 4.09 -14.83
CA GLU A 119 3.59 3.90 -16.27
C GLU A 119 2.90 5.03 -17.02
N ASP A 120 3.51 5.43 -18.13
CA ASP A 120 2.97 6.43 -19.05
C ASP A 120 2.48 5.81 -20.36
N GLY A 121 1.42 6.43 -20.88
CA GLY A 121 0.80 6.20 -22.16
C GLY A 121 0.82 7.44 -23.07
N VAL A 122 -0.07 7.46 -24.05
CA VAL A 122 -0.25 8.61 -24.95
C VAL A 122 -1.11 9.69 -24.27
N PHE A 123 -2.24 9.29 -23.69
CA PHE A 123 -3.27 10.07 -22.99
C PHE A 123 -3.36 9.71 -21.50
N ILE A 124 -2.72 8.64 -21.05
CA ILE A 124 -2.64 8.23 -19.65
C ILE A 124 -1.23 8.57 -19.13
N GLU A 125 -1.13 9.17 -17.94
CA GLU A 125 0.13 9.53 -17.28
C GLU A 125 0.12 9.08 -15.81
N ASP A 126 1.30 8.77 -15.29
CA ASP A 126 1.51 8.42 -13.88
C ASP A 126 0.54 7.33 -13.39
N ALA A 127 0.22 6.38 -14.27
CA ALA A 127 -0.71 5.30 -13.96
C ALA A 127 -0.01 4.22 -13.14
N HIS A 128 -0.69 3.74 -12.11
CA HIS A 128 -0.20 2.65 -11.29
C HIS A 128 -1.34 1.82 -10.72
N ALA A 129 -1.05 0.57 -10.41
CA ALA A 129 -1.76 -0.21 -9.41
C ALA A 129 -0.71 -0.56 -8.35
N THR A 130 -1.02 -0.40 -7.08
CA THR A 130 -0.06 -0.67 -5.99
C THR A 130 -0.75 -1.48 -4.90
N VAL A 131 -0.11 -2.56 -4.45
CA VAL A 131 -0.63 -3.41 -3.39
C VAL A 131 -0.55 -2.66 -2.06
N PHE A 132 -1.71 -2.36 -1.47
CA PHE A 132 -1.80 -1.72 -0.16
C PHE A 132 -1.58 -2.74 0.95
N ALA A 133 -2.34 -3.84 0.93
CA ALA A 133 -2.24 -4.91 1.92
C ALA A 133 -2.85 -6.22 1.42
N VAL A 134 -2.33 -7.33 1.93
CA VAL A 134 -2.98 -8.65 1.86
C VAL A 134 -3.33 -9.05 3.28
N GLN A 135 -4.58 -9.44 3.53
CA GLN A 135 -5.07 -9.74 4.88
C GLN A 135 -5.94 -11.00 4.91
N PRO A 136 -5.88 -11.80 5.99
CA PRO A 136 -4.93 -11.70 7.09
C PRO A 136 -3.52 -12.09 6.64
N SER A 137 -2.51 -11.41 7.19
CA SER A 137 -1.12 -11.72 6.89
C SER A 137 -0.21 -11.55 8.11
N THR A 138 0.95 -12.20 8.08
CA THR A 138 1.96 -12.12 9.12
C THR A 138 3.34 -12.24 8.49
N ARG A 139 4.23 -11.28 8.77
CA ARG A 139 5.62 -11.37 8.33
C ARG A 139 6.40 -12.24 9.32
N GLY A 140 6.95 -13.35 8.85
CA GLY A 140 7.85 -14.20 9.62
C GLY A 140 9.19 -13.49 9.83
N HIS A 141 9.83 -13.73 10.97
CA HIS A 141 11.21 -13.33 11.22
C HIS A 141 11.97 -14.59 11.62
N LEU A 142 12.37 -15.39 10.62
CA LEU A 142 12.91 -16.73 10.84
C LEU A 142 14.41 -16.67 11.15
N GLU A 143 15.18 -16.15 10.21
CA GLU A 143 16.61 -15.94 10.32
C GLU A 143 17.00 -14.56 9.75
N SER A 144 18.28 -14.19 9.86
CA SER A 144 18.77 -12.92 9.33
C SER A 144 18.58 -12.85 7.80
N GLY A 145 17.58 -12.07 7.36
CA GLY A 145 17.25 -11.88 5.95
C GLY A 145 16.07 -12.72 5.46
N GLU A 146 15.61 -13.70 6.24
CA GLU A 146 14.47 -14.54 5.90
C GLU A 146 13.20 -14.01 6.59
N LYS A 147 12.41 -13.25 5.81
CA LYS A 147 11.19 -12.61 6.29
C LYS A 147 9.98 -12.86 5.38
N PRO A 148 9.53 -14.12 5.22
CA PRO A 148 8.40 -14.45 4.35
C PRO A 148 7.12 -13.75 4.82
N LEU A 149 6.25 -13.38 3.88
CA LEU A 149 4.91 -12.89 4.17
C LEU A 149 3.94 -14.05 4.13
N TYR A 150 3.51 -14.51 5.29
CA TYR A 150 2.48 -15.54 5.40
C TYR A 150 1.09 -14.93 5.19
N ILE A 151 0.26 -15.57 4.39
CA ILE A 151 -1.15 -15.21 4.19
C ILE A 151 -2.04 -16.41 4.45
N ALA A 152 -3.28 -16.21 4.87
CA ALA A 152 -4.22 -17.32 4.98
C ALA A 152 -4.67 -17.79 3.57
N PRO A 153 -5.12 -19.05 3.42
CA PRO A 153 -5.75 -19.56 2.19
C PRO A 153 -6.94 -18.70 1.71
N ASN A 154 -7.68 -18.11 2.65
CA ASN A 154 -8.79 -17.22 2.39
C ASN A 154 -8.48 -15.83 2.94
N GLY A 155 -8.65 -14.80 2.13
CA GLY A 155 -8.38 -13.43 2.55
C GLY A 155 -8.82 -12.38 1.52
N THR A 156 -8.36 -11.16 1.72
CA THR A 156 -8.64 -10.00 0.87
C THR A 156 -7.33 -9.33 0.49
N MET A 157 -7.15 -9.04 -0.80
CA MET A 157 -6.13 -8.12 -1.29
C MET A 157 -6.72 -6.72 -1.48
N ARG A 158 -6.06 -5.71 -0.95
CA ARG A 158 -6.40 -4.29 -1.11
C ARG A 158 -5.35 -3.62 -1.98
N GLY A 159 -5.81 -2.81 -2.92
CA GLY A 159 -4.97 -2.09 -3.85
C GLY A 159 -5.32 -0.61 -3.92
N PHE A 160 -4.39 0.20 -4.41
CA PHE A 160 -4.64 1.58 -4.77
C PHE A 160 -4.23 1.79 -6.23
N VAL A 161 -5.19 2.25 -7.03
CA VAL A 161 -5.04 2.50 -8.46
C VAL A 161 -5.32 3.98 -8.69
N ASP A 162 -4.39 4.69 -9.31
CA ASP A 162 -4.62 6.07 -9.72
C ASP A 162 -3.82 6.38 -10.99
N TYR A 163 -4.25 7.44 -11.68
CA TYR A 163 -3.68 7.93 -12.93
C TYR A 163 -4.18 9.34 -13.22
N ARG A 164 -3.52 10.04 -14.15
CA ARG A 164 -4.06 11.28 -14.71
C ARG A 164 -4.12 11.24 -16.22
N VAL A 165 -4.94 12.11 -16.78
CA VAL A 165 -5.21 12.17 -18.21
C VAL A 165 -4.43 13.31 -18.87
N ARG A 166 -3.53 12.94 -19.78
CA ARG A 166 -2.83 13.87 -20.67
C ARG A 166 -3.73 14.28 -21.83
N ILE A 167 -4.39 15.42 -21.70
CA ILE A 167 -5.14 16.03 -22.82
C ILE A 167 -4.18 16.84 -23.71
N PRO A 168 -4.00 16.47 -25.00
CA PRO A 168 -3.09 17.18 -25.90
C PRO A 168 -3.45 18.66 -26.06
N ASN A 169 -2.43 19.49 -26.25
CA ASN A 169 -2.65 20.91 -26.56
C ASN A 169 -3.42 21.05 -27.88
N GLY A 170 -4.40 21.95 -27.89
CA GLY A 170 -5.03 22.40 -29.12
C GLY A 170 -4.02 23.11 -30.01
N SER A 171 -4.32 23.17 -31.31
CA SER A 171 -3.46 23.88 -32.26
C SER A 171 -4.29 24.58 -33.32
N SER A 172 -3.81 25.72 -33.79
CA SER A 172 -4.40 26.45 -34.91
C SER A 172 -3.34 26.65 -35.98
N SER A 173 -3.65 26.27 -37.22
CA SER A 173 -2.77 26.44 -38.36
C SER A 173 -3.59 26.77 -39.61
N GLY A 174 -3.25 27.89 -40.25
CA GLY A 174 -4.00 28.41 -41.39
C GLY A 174 -5.47 28.64 -41.02
N ASN A 175 -6.36 27.93 -41.69
CA ASN A 175 -7.80 27.97 -41.48
C ASN A 175 -8.33 26.82 -40.61
N SER A 176 -7.47 26.00 -40.01
CA SER A 176 -7.85 24.85 -39.20
C SER A 176 -7.51 25.05 -37.72
N THR A 177 -8.45 24.75 -36.83
CA THR A 177 -8.28 24.72 -35.37
C THR A 177 -8.63 23.35 -34.82
N ILE A 178 -7.73 22.77 -34.04
CA ILE A 178 -7.89 21.49 -33.35
C ILE A 178 -8.07 21.74 -31.86
N GLN A 179 -9.12 21.17 -31.29
CA GLN A 179 -9.41 21.17 -29.85
C GLN A 179 -9.58 19.74 -29.34
N TRP A 180 -9.15 19.51 -28.11
CA TRP A 180 -9.30 18.23 -27.42
C TRP A 180 -10.11 18.43 -26.15
N SER A 181 -10.96 17.46 -25.82
CA SER A 181 -11.70 17.42 -24.56
C SER A 181 -11.79 15.98 -24.08
N LEU A 182 -11.59 15.76 -22.78
CA LEU A 182 -11.88 14.49 -22.14
C LEU A 182 -13.39 14.22 -22.23
N THR A 183 -13.75 13.02 -22.66
CA THR A 183 -15.15 12.58 -22.71
C THR A 183 -15.45 11.47 -21.73
N ASP A 184 -14.47 10.59 -21.49
CA ASP A 184 -14.64 9.46 -20.59
C ASP A 184 -13.27 9.02 -20.06
N HIS A 185 -13.23 8.57 -18.82
CA HIS A 185 -12.09 7.86 -18.25
C HIS A 185 -12.56 7.00 -17.08
N GLU A 186 -12.06 5.78 -17.00
CA GLU A 186 -12.40 4.86 -15.94
C GLU A 186 -11.30 3.82 -15.71
N ILE A 187 -11.37 3.16 -14.56
CA ILE A 187 -10.74 1.87 -14.37
C ILE A 187 -11.81 0.88 -14.83
N GLU A 188 -11.52 0.06 -15.84
CA GLU A 188 -12.51 -0.88 -16.40
C GLU A 188 -12.65 -2.11 -15.50
N GLU A 189 -11.51 -2.70 -15.11
CA GLU A 189 -11.46 -3.93 -14.34
C GLU A 189 -10.21 -3.95 -13.44
N VAL A 190 -10.32 -4.61 -12.29
CA VAL A 190 -9.16 -5.00 -11.47
C VAL A 190 -9.12 -6.52 -11.33
N ARG A 191 -7.97 -7.11 -11.64
CA ARG A 191 -7.69 -8.54 -11.63
C ARG A 191 -6.71 -8.88 -10.51
N LEU A 192 -7.01 -9.91 -9.74
CA LEU A 192 -6.05 -10.56 -8.85
C LEU A 192 -5.56 -11.84 -9.52
N GLN A 193 -4.25 -11.95 -9.68
CA GLN A 193 -3.59 -13.09 -10.30
C GLN A 193 -2.70 -13.84 -9.31
N LYS A 194 -2.58 -15.15 -9.47
CA LYS A 194 -1.64 -16.03 -8.79
C LYS A 194 -0.73 -16.65 -9.84
N ASP A 195 0.57 -16.40 -9.75
CA ASP A 195 1.57 -16.92 -10.70
C ASP A 195 1.21 -16.63 -12.18
N GLY A 196 0.55 -15.49 -12.45
CA GLY A 196 0.07 -15.07 -13.77
C GLY A 196 -1.31 -15.57 -14.19
N GLU A 197 -1.98 -16.41 -13.39
CA GLU A 197 -3.35 -16.85 -13.63
C GLU A 197 -4.36 -16.01 -12.84
N THR A 198 -5.38 -15.45 -13.49
CA THR A 198 -6.42 -14.68 -12.79
C THR A 198 -7.27 -15.58 -11.90
N ILE A 199 -7.23 -15.35 -10.59
CA ILE A 199 -8.01 -16.09 -9.58
C ILE A 199 -9.25 -15.33 -9.11
N ALA A 200 -9.27 -13.99 -9.24
CA ALA A 200 -10.42 -13.16 -8.89
C ALA A 200 -10.46 -11.87 -9.71
N ARG A 201 -11.65 -11.28 -9.80
CA ARG A 201 -11.96 -10.04 -10.53
C ARG A 201 -12.85 -9.14 -9.69
N SER A 202 -12.70 -7.83 -9.87
CA SER A 202 -13.59 -6.80 -9.35
C SER A 202 -13.88 -5.79 -10.44
N ASP A 203 -15.04 -5.14 -10.35
CA ASP A 203 -15.30 -3.91 -11.08
C ASP A 203 -14.21 -2.88 -10.78
N GLY A 204 -13.97 -1.98 -11.73
CA GLY A 204 -12.97 -0.94 -11.59
C GLY A 204 -13.25 0.03 -10.45
N SER A 205 -12.23 0.27 -9.64
CA SER A 205 -12.24 1.20 -8.51
C SER A 205 -10.83 1.70 -8.27
N HIS A 206 -10.69 2.91 -7.73
CA HIS A 206 -9.41 3.43 -7.26
C HIS A 206 -8.91 2.69 -6.00
N THR A 207 -9.81 2.11 -5.21
CA THR A 207 -9.50 1.40 -3.96
C THR A 207 -10.09 -0.01 -3.97
N PRO A 208 -9.65 -0.90 -4.90
CA PRO A 208 -10.17 -2.26 -4.99
C PRO A 208 -9.86 -3.07 -3.74
N ALA A 209 -10.84 -3.85 -3.30
CA ALA A 209 -10.71 -4.86 -2.25
C ALA A 209 -11.26 -6.19 -2.80
N ILE A 210 -10.36 -7.12 -3.11
CA ILE A 210 -10.67 -8.35 -3.83
C ILE A 210 -10.46 -9.53 -2.90
N ASP A 211 -11.53 -10.27 -2.62
CA ASP A 211 -11.46 -11.51 -1.85
C ASP A 211 -10.87 -12.64 -2.70
N TYR A 212 -10.08 -13.49 -2.06
CA TYR A 212 -9.47 -14.66 -2.68
C TYR A 212 -9.65 -15.91 -1.83
N GLN A 213 -9.61 -17.05 -2.51
CA GLN A 213 -9.50 -18.38 -1.93
C GLN A 213 -8.43 -19.14 -2.74
N ILE A 214 -7.44 -19.68 -2.05
CA ILE A 214 -6.34 -20.45 -2.66
C ILE A 214 -6.22 -21.77 -1.90
N ASP A 215 -6.26 -22.88 -2.62
CA ASP A 215 -6.25 -24.24 -2.04
C ASP A 215 -4.83 -24.85 -1.92
N ASP A 216 -3.80 -24.12 -2.35
CA ASP A 216 -2.38 -24.54 -2.29
C ASP A 216 -1.73 -24.13 -0.97
N ASP A 217 -0.64 -24.78 -0.57
CA ASP A 217 0.09 -24.50 0.68
C ASP A 217 1.54 -24.04 0.44
N TRP A 218 1.88 -23.48 -0.72
CA TRP A 218 3.26 -23.13 -1.08
C TRP A 218 3.51 -21.63 -1.34
N SER A 219 4.77 -21.29 -1.60
CA SER A 219 5.21 -19.95 -2.01
C SER A 219 4.70 -19.58 -3.40
N THR A 220 4.10 -18.41 -3.54
CA THR A 220 3.50 -17.94 -4.79
C THR A 220 3.63 -16.43 -4.91
N THR A 221 3.45 -15.90 -6.12
CA THR A 221 3.39 -14.46 -6.35
C THR A 221 1.94 -14.06 -6.63
N LEU A 222 1.43 -13.11 -5.83
CA LEU A 222 0.14 -12.47 -6.10
C LEU A 222 0.36 -11.16 -6.83
N THR A 223 -0.38 -10.95 -7.93
CA THR A 223 -0.31 -9.73 -8.75
C THR A 223 -1.67 -9.04 -8.78
N LEU A 224 -1.70 -7.78 -8.40
CA LEU A 224 -2.83 -6.88 -8.61
C LEU A 224 -2.62 -6.17 -9.95
N GLU A 225 -3.56 -6.31 -10.87
CA GLU A 225 -3.52 -5.64 -12.17
C GLU A 225 -4.80 -4.83 -12.38
N ALA A 226 -4.67 -3.60 -12.88
CA ALA A 226 -5.79 -2.74 -13.23
C ALA A 226 -5.73 -2.34 -14.71
N GLU A 227 -6.88 -2.33 -15.36
CA GLU A 227 -7.06 -1.91 -16.75
C GLU A 227 -7.70 -0.52 -16.75
N ILE A 228 -6.99 0.48 -17.28
CA ILE A 228 -7.43 1.88 -17.31
C ILE A 228 -7.81 2.25 -18.73
N HIS A 229 -8.97 2.88 -18.91
CA HIS A 229 -9.46 3.36 -20.19
C HIS A 229 -9.64 4.88 -20.19
N VAL A 230 -9.25 5.52 -21.28
CA VAL A 230 -9.45 6.96 -21.51
C VAL A 230 -9.96 7.20 -22.91
N ARG A 231 -10.95 8.09 -23.03
CA ARG A 231 -11.52 8.55 -24.29
C ARG A 231 -11.50 10.06 -24.41
N LEU A 232 -10.81 10.55 -25.44
CA LEU A 232 -10.77 11.97 -25.81
C LEU A 232 -11.57 12.23 -27.08
N LYS A 233 -12.26 13.37 -27.11
CA LYS A 233 -12.88 13.95 -28.30
C LYS A 233 -11.96 14.98 -28.93
N LYS A 234 -11.57 14.76 -30.18
CA LYS A 234 -10.86 15.70 -31.05
C LYS A 234 -11.86 16.41 -31.94
N THR A 235 -11.95 17.73 -31.83
CA THR A 235 -12.77 18.58 -32.70
C THR A 235 -11.84 19.36 -33.64
N ILE A 236 -12.05 19.22 -34.95
CA ILE A 236 -11.30 19.91 -36.00
C ILE A 236 -12.26 20.88 -36.68
N ARG A 237 -12.01 22.17 -36.51
CA ARG A 237 -12.77 23.25 -37.14
C ARG A 237 -11.97 23.79 -38.32
N THR A 238 -12.54 23.77 -39.52
CA THR A 238 -11.91 24.34 -40.73
C THR A 238 -12.77 25.47 -41.25
N ASP A 239 -12.25 26.69 -41.23
CA ASP A 239 -12.92 27.87 -41.76
C ASP A 239 -12.68 27.97 -43.29
N ALA A 240 -13.75 27.99 -44.07
CA ALA A 240 -13.72 28.16 -45.51
C ALA A 240 -14.45 29.44 -45.92
N VAL A 241 -14.20 29.91 -47.15
CA VAL A 241 -14.81 31.14 -47.70
C VAL A 241 -16.35 31.10 -47.64
N ASN A 242 -16.94 29.91 -47.71
CA ASN A 242 -18.39 29.70 -47.71
C ASN A 242 -18.95 29.16 -46.38
N GLY A 243 -18.17 29.15 -45.30
CA GLY A 243 -18.62 28.70 -43.98
C GLY A 243 -17.58 27.86 -43.23
N THR A 244 -17.92 27.44 -42.01
CA THR A 244 -17.08 26.61 -41.15
C THR A 244 -17.50 25.13 -41.25
N THR A 245 -16.55 24.23 -41.48
CA THR A 245 -16.73 22.78 -41.34
C THR A 245 -16.21 22.32 -39.97
N VAL A 246 -16.93 21.39 -39.32
CA VAL A 246 -16.53 20.80 -38.03
C VAL A 246 -16.51 19.28 -38.15
N ASP A 247 -15.33 18.69 -37.97
CA ASP A 247 -15.12 17.25 -37.90
C ASP A 247 -14.85 16.83 -36.45
N VAL A 248 -15.45 15.71 -36.03
CA VAL A 248 -15.28 15.15 -34.68
C VAL A 248 -14.72 13.74 -34.79
N VAL A 249 -13.63 13.47 -34.08
CA VAL A 249 -12.97 12.16 -34.02
C VAL A 249 -12.75 11.79 -32.56
N TYR A 250 -13.08 10.55 -32.19
CA TYR A 250 -12.76 10.01 -30.87
C TYR A 250 -11.41 9.28 -30.90
N ARG A 251 -10.64 9.43 -29.83
CA ARG A 251 -9.38 8.72 -29.60
C ARG A 251 -9.45 8.06 -28.24
N GLU A 252 -9.04 6.80 -28.22
CA GLU A 252 -9.15 5.94 -27.05
C GLU A 252 -7.77 5.34 -26.77
N GLU A 253 -7.51 5.10 -25.50
CA GLU A 253 -6.35 4.36 -25.01
C GLU A 253 -6.76 3.50 -23.83
N THR A 254 -6.26 2.26 -23.83
CA THR A 254 -6.34 1.35 -22.68
C THR A 254 -4.92 1.02 -22.23
N ARG A 255 -4.68 0.99 -20.92
CA ARG A 255 -3.40 0.65 -20.32
C ARG A 255 -3.58 -0.28 -19.12
N ASN A 256 -2.78 -1.34 -19.09
CA ASN A 256 -2.67 -2.22 -17.93
C ASN A 256 -1.50 -1.80 -17.08
N VAL A 257 -1.71 -1.73 -15.77
CA VAL A 257 -0.69 -1.46 -14.75
C VAL A 257 -0.82 -2.48 -13.64
N SER A 258 0.29 -2.87 -13.03
CA SER A 258 0.28 -3.94 -12.03
C SER A 258 1.35 -3.79 -10.96
N ASP A 259 1.11 -4.40 -9.81
CA ASP A 259 2.08 -4.59 -8.74
C ASP A 259 1.98 -6.01 -8.17
N SER A 260 3.09 -6.54 -7.67
CA SER A 260 3.21 -7.95 -7.27
C SER A 260 3.86 -8.10 -5.91
N ILE A 261 3.41 -9.11 -5.16
CA ILE A 261 3.93 -9.45 -3.84
C ILE A 261 4.15 -10.95 -3.71
N ASP A 262 5.34 -11.33 -3.25
CA ASP A 262 5.67 -12.72 -2.94
C ASP A 262 5.13 -13.09 -1.55
N VAL A 263 4.42 -14.21 -1.48
CA VAL A 263 3.73 -14.69 -0.27
C VAL A 263 3.93 -16.19 -0.06
N GLU A 264 3.73 -16.64 1.17
CA GLU A 264 3.62 -18.04 1.53
C GLU A 264 2.23 -18.34 2.07
N ILE A 265 1.50 -19.24 1.41
CA ILE A 265 0.16 -19.61 1.87
C ILE A 265 0.30 -20.46 3.13
N TYR A 266 -0.26 -19.96 4.22
CA TYR A 266 -0.17 -20.52 5.55
C TYR A 266 -1.45 -21.26 5.91
N ASP A 267 -1.56 -22.50 5.45
CA ASP A 267 -2.51 -23.47 6.01
C ASP A 267 -1.80 -24.37 7.03
N LEU A 268 -2.14 -24.20 8.31
CA LEU A 268 -1.46 -24.90 9.40
C LEU A 268 -1.96 -26.34 9.49
N SER A 269 -1.19 -27.28 8.92
CA SER A 269 -1.39 -28.71 9.13
C SER A 269 -0.31 -29.30 10.04
N ALA A 270 -0.70 -30.11 11.03
CA ALA A 270 0.22 -30.77 11.93
C ALA A 270 0.02 -32.28 11.91
N SER A 271 1.10 -33.05 11.99
CA SER A 271 1.02 -34.51 12.11
C SER A 271 1.27 -34.94 13.55
N SER A 272 0.40 -35.78 14.09
CA SER A 272 0.46 -36.25 15.47
C SER A 272 0.67 -37.76 15.53
N TYR A 273 1.58 -38.18 16.40
CA TYR A 273 1.82 -39.59 16.75
C TYR A 273 1.54 -39.80 18.22
N TYR A 274 0.89 -40.91 18.53
CA TYR A 274 0.52 -41.28 19.90
C TYR A 274 1.28 -42.55 20.30
N ALA A 275 1.68 -42.62 21.57
CA ALA A 275 2.34 -43.79 22.15
C ALA A 275 1.79 -44.08 23.55
N GLU A 276 1.77 -45.33 23.95
CA GLU A 276 1.45 -45.74 25.33
C GLU A 276 2.72 -46.34 25.96
N TYR A 277 3.11 -45.82 27.11
CA TYR A 277 4.29 -46.26 27.85
C TYR A 277 3.96 -47.46 28.76
N PRO A 278 4.93 -48.32 29.11
CA PRO A 278 4.68 -49.52 29.93
C PRO A 278 4.08 -49.28 31.32
N ASN A 279 4.16 -48.04 31.82
CA ASN A 279 3.55 -47.62 33.08
C ASN A 279 2.09 -47.15 32.94
N GLY A 280 1.53 -47.18 31.73
CA GLY A 280 0.17 -46.72 31.42
C GLY A 280 0.06 -45.25 31.02
N ASP A 281 1.18 -44.52 30.93
CA ASP A 281 1.17 -43.12 30.49
C ASP A 281 1.01 -43.01 28.97
N SER A 282 0.35 -41.95 28.49
CA SER A 282 0.26 -41.63 27.07
C SER A 282 1.29 -40.56 26.67
N GLY A 283 2.00 -40.80 25.57
CA GLY A 283 2.87 -39.84 24.90
C GLY A 283 2.25 -39.32 23.60
N VAL A 284 2.51 -38.07 23.26
CA VAL A 284 2.15 -37.47 21.97
C VAL A 284 3.36 -36.75 21.39
N SER A 285 3.59 -36.93 20.09
CA SER A 285 4.58 -36.18 19.31
C SER A 285 3.86 -35.46 18.19
N ILE A 286 4.01 -34.13 18.14
CA ILE A 286 3.41 -33.28 17.11
C ILE A 286 4.55 -32.72 16.26
N PHE A 287 4.47 -32.92 14.94
CA PHE A 287 5.41 -32.38 13.98
C PHE A 287 4.73 -31.26 13.18
N GLN A 288 5.32 -30.07 13.29
CA GLN A 288 4.97 -28.88 12.52
C GLN A 288 6.28 -28.12 12.22
N SER A 289 6.59 -27.92 10.95
CA SER A 289 7.78 -27.21 10.47
C SER A 289 7.58 -25.68 10.38
N ARG A 290 6.34 -25.21 10.33
CA ARG A 290 6.00 -23.78 10.18
C ARG A 290 5.83 -23.06 11.52
N PRO A 291 5.99 -21.71 11.58
CA PRO A 291 5.87 -20.95 12.84
C PRO A 291 4.55 -21.11 13.61
N TRP A 292 4.53 -21.86 14.71
CA TRP A 292 3.33 -22.08 15.53
C TRP A 292 3.50 -21.57 16.97
N GLN A 293 2.46 -20.99 17.56
CA GLN A 293 2.54 -20.42 18.90
C GLN A 293 2.44 -21.46 20.02
N GLY A 294 1.70 -22.53 19.81
CA GLY A 294 1.38 -23.49 20.86
C GLY A 294 0.34 -24.50 20.40
N TYR A 295 0.15 -25.54 21.20
CA TYR A 295 -1.02 -26.42 21.09
C TYR A 295 -1.59 -26.69 22.48
N THR A 296 -2.88 -26.96 22.48
CA THR A 296 -3.66 -27.31 23.67
C THR A 296 -3.86 -28.82 23.67
N LEU A 297 -3.54 -29.47 24.79
CA LEU A 297 -3.62 -30.93 24.93
C LEU A 297 -4.98 -31.41 25.46
N THR A 298 -5.67 -30.57 26.23
CA THR A 298 -6.97 -30.89 26.83
C THR A 298 -8.04 -29.96 26.29
N GLU A 299 -9.25 -30.46 26.02
CA GLU A 299 -10.36 -29.62 25.54
C GLU A 299 -10.62 -28.42 26.47
N GLU A 300 -10.41 -28.60 27.78
CA GLU A 300 -10.58 -27.56 28.81
C GLU A 300 -9.46 -26.50 28.81
N GLY A 301 -8.34 -26.71 28.11
CA GLY A 301 -7.26 -25.72 27.98
C GLY A 301 -6.21 -25.71 29.09
N ASP A 302 -6.39 -26.56 30.11
CA ASP A 302 -5.53 -26.59 31.31
C ASP A 302 -4.10 -27.07 31.04
N THR A 303 -3.93 -27.93 30.04
CA THR A 303 -2.60 -28.42 29.63
C THR A 303 -2.27 -27.89 28.23
N ARG A 304 -1.17 -27.15 28.13
CA ARG A 304 -0.73 -26.49 26.90
C ARG A 304 0.78 -26.53 26.74
N VAL A 305 1.23 -26.73 25.50
CA VAL A 305 2.62 -26.56 25.11
C VAL A 305 2.74 -25.25 24.35
N ARG A 306 3.75 -24.46 24.69
CA ARG A 306 4.02 -23.18 24.05
C ARG A 306 5.23 -23.32 23.14
N GLY A 307 5.05 -22.93 21.89
CA GLY A 307 6.15 -22.65 20.98
C GLY A 307 6.92 -21.40 21.39
N VAL A 308 8.01 -21.13 20.68
CA VAL A 308 8.90 -19.98 20.91
C VAL A 308 8.42 -18.71 20.21
N TRP A 309 7.42 -18.81 19.34
CA TRP A 309 6.94 -17.71 18.51
C TRP A 309 6.07 -16.72 19.29
N ARG A 310 6.29 -15.43 19.01
CA ARG A 310 5.51 -14.29 19.50
C ARG A 310 5.20 -13.38 18.32
N PHE A 311 4.09 -12.67 18.43
CA PHE A 311 3.64 -11.73 17.41
C PHE A 311 3.79 -10.31 17.94
N TYR A 312 3.97 -9.36 17.04
CA TYR A 312 3.92 -7.95 17.30
C TYR A 312 3.31 -7.28 16.07
N THR A 313 2.93 -6.02 16.19
CA THR A 313 2.39 -5.24 15.08
C THR A 313 3.38 -4.15 14.74
N ALA A 314 3.62 -3.89 13.46
CA ALA A 314 4.52 -2.85 13.04
C ALA A 314 3.94 -2.11 11.83
N ARG A 315 4.27 -0.84 11.74
CA ARG A 315 3.83 0.06 10.67
C ARG A 315 4.52 -0.29 9.35
N ASN A 316 3.77 -0.25 8.25
CA ASN A 316 4.35 -0.22 6.90
C ASN A 316 4.62 1.23 6.49
N THR A 317 5.88 1.67 6.62
CA THR A 317 6.26 3.07 6.37
C THR A 317 6.22 3.49 4.90
N SER A 318 6.09 2.53 3.98
CA SER A 318 6.02 2.79 2.54
C SER A 318 4.76 3.56 2.11
N TRP A 319 3.76 3.65 3.00
CA TRP A 319 2.48 4.36 2.79
C TRP A 319 2.34 5.64 3.63
N ASP A 320 3.39 6.04 4.37
CA ASP A 320 3.35 7.20 5.28
C ASP A 320 3.14 8.53 4.57
N THR A 321 3.45 8.56 3.28
CA THR A 321 3.33 9.76 2.45
C THR A 321 2.77 9.36 1.11
N LEU A 322 1.96 10.25 0.54
CA LEU A 322 1.49 10.16 -0.83
C LEU A 322 2.08 11.32 -1.62
N VAL A 323 2.55 11.01 -2.82
CA VAL A 323 3.01 11.97 -3.80
C VAL A 323 1.81 12.36 -4.67
N ARG A 324 1.68 13.65 -4.97
CA ARG A 324 0.64 14.17 -5.88
C ARG A 324 1.32 14.77 -7.11
N SER A 325 0.99 14.24 -8.27
CA SER A 325 1.47 14.71 -9.57
C SER A 325 0.30 15.33 -10.33
N GLY A 326 0.31 16.66 -10.46
CA GLY A 326 -0.74 17.44 -11.11
C GLY A 326 -0.30 18.04 -12.45
N ARG A 327 -1.28 18.46 -13.25
CA ARG A 327 -1.05 19.22 -14.48
C ARG A 327 -0.57 20.65 -14.24
#